data_AF-A0A831KHP2-F1
#
_entry.id   AF-A0A831KHP2-F1
#
_cell.length_a   1.000
_cell.length_b   1.000
_cell.length_c   1.000
_cell.angle_alpha   90.00
_cell.angle_beta   90.00
_cell.angle_gamma   90.00
#
_symmetry.space_group_name_H-M   'P 1'
#
loop_
_entity.id
_entity.type
_entity.pdbx_description
1 polymer ?
#
loop_
_entity_poly.entity_id
_entity_poly.type
_entity_poly.pdbx_seq_one_letter_code
_entity_poly.pdbx_strand_id
1 'polypeptide(L)'
;MNKENRKTFYWFSQLSVKQRISLFATAALMVAIVGLGFLMNPASKPKKTVKFSVDMSIRQIAPKLGVTGKALARELKLPLDVSKIKPLRKLGVTHEELQHAVHHILSHVDATVKYYVYVALVLGGLVFLTMLGRPDGSDTKQRRTWYPRSPYIVSLLLSVIVAGFLLGKSPNPMEGIVKVFKSMVGLYPDPGAKVIAFGFFIILAVVGNKMICGWACPFGAFEELIYSLPILRKIKQKKLPFILTNTIRACLFIAMLLFLFGVFGGRKGTVIYHYVNPFNLFNLDFETFSILLTVISTLLGSFIIYRPFCQFICPFGFVSWIAERFSIFRVRIDQDECTQCGACIKVCPLEASKGLVAGKKMPADCFSCARCLNVCPVDAIQYTSVFKIGLTKCST
;
A
#
# COMPACT_ATOMS: atom_id res chain seq x y z
N MET A 1 -27.19 19.97 -4.26
CA MET A 1 -26.52 18.67 -4.46
C MET A 1 -25.36 18.81 -5.47
N ASN A 2 -24.11 18.48 -5.09
CA ASN A 2 -22.93 18.63 -5.97
C ASN A 2 -23.06 17.77 -7.26
N LYS A 3 -22.42 18.15 -8.37
CA LYS A 3 -22.44 17.45 -9.67
C LYS A 3 -22.05 15.98 -9.54
N GLU A 4 -21.12 15.66 -8.64
CA GLU A 4 -20.68 14.27 -8.40
C GLU A 4 -21.72 13.45 -7.61
N ASN A 5 -22.45 14.06 -6.68
CA ASN A 5 -23.54 13.39 -5.97
C ASN A 5 -24.70 13.05 -6.93
N ARG A 6 -25.00 13.95 -7.88
CA ARG A 6 -25.97 13.67 -8.96
C ARG A 6 -25.55 12.47 -9.81
N LYS A 7 -24.26 12.38 -10.21
CA LYS A 7 -23.76 11.22 -10.95
C LYS A 7 -23.85 9.93 -10.14
N THR A 8 -23.55 9.99 -8.85
CA THR A 8 -23.58 8.80 -7.97
C THR A 8 -25.01 8.29 -7.81
N PHE A 9 -25.96 9.19 -7.58
CA PHE A 9 -27.37 8.83 -7.47
C PHE A 9 -27.90 8.25 -8.79
N TYR A 10 -27.58 8.89 -9.91
CA TYR A 10 -27.93 8.38 -11.24
C TYR A 10 -27.29 7.02 -11.52
N TRP A 11 -26.00 6.84 -11.21
CA TRP A 11 -25.32 5.55 -11.34
C TRP A 11 -26.05 4.45 -10.55
N PHE A 12 -26.42 4.74 -9.30
CA PHE A 12 -27.14 3.79 -8.45
C PHE A 12 -28.51 3.42 -9.02
N SER A 13 -29.25 4.38 -9.60
CA SER A 13 -30.55 4.10 -10.19
C SER A 13 -30.46 3.23 -11.45
N GLN A 14 -29.35 3.30 -12.20
CA GLN A 14 -29.09 2.49 -13.39
C GLN A 14 -28.64 1.05 -13.07
N LEU A 15 -28.27 0.74 -11.83
CA LEU A 15 -27.82 -0.62 -11.48
C LEU A 15 -28.95 -1.62 -11.63
N SER A 16 -28.65 -2.76 -12.27
CA SER A 16 -29.55 -3.90 -12.37
C SER A 16 -29.85 -4.51 -11.00
N VAL A 17 -30.92 -5.33 -10.91
CA VAL A 17 -31.25 -6.07 -9.68
C VAL A 17 -30.06 -6.90 -9.21
N LYS A 18 -29.36 -7.58 -10.14
CA LYS A 18 -28.17 -8.39 -9.83
C LYS A 18 -27.03 -7.55 -9.26
N GLN A 19 -26.78 -6.37 -9.84
CA GLN A 19 -25.75 -5.45 -9.36
C GLN A 19 -26.09 -4.85 -7.99
N ARG A 20 -27.36 -4.51 -7.74
CA ARG A 20 -27.80 -4.04 -6.43
C ARG A 20 -27.62 -5.11 -5.35
N ILE A 21 -28.01 -6.36 -5.64
CA ILE A 21 -27.76 -7.50 -4.73
C ILE A 21 -26.25 -7.63 -4.47
N SER A 22 -25.43 -7.57 -5.51
CA SER A 22 -23.97 -7.69 -5.39
C SER A 22 -23.36 -6.57 -4.55
N LEU A 23 -23.86 -5.33 -4.68
CA LEU A 23 -23.43 -4.19 -3.87
C LEU A 23 -23.75 -4.41 -2.39
N PHE A 24 -24.99 -4.77 -2.04
CA PHE A 24 -25.38 -4.98 -0.65
C PHE A 24 -24.69 -6.20 -0.04
N ALA A 25 -24.58 -7.31 -0.79
CA ALA A 25 -23.86 -8.50 -0.36
C ALA A 25 -22.38 -8.20 -0.09
N THR A 26 -21.74 -7.42 -0.96
CA THR A 26 -20.33 -7.03 -0.78
C THR A 26 -20.16 -6.13 0.45
N ALA A 27 -21.06 -5.15 0.65
CA ALA A 27 -21.02 -4.30 1.84
C ALA A 27 -21.19 -5.11 3.13
N ALA A 28 -22.16 -6.02 3.18
CA ALA A 28 -22.36 -6.92 4.31
C ALA A 28 -21.14 -7.81 4.57
N LEU A 29 -20.55 -8.38 3.51
CA LEU A 29 -19.34 -9.20 3.61
C LEU A 29 -18.14 -8.41 4.09
N MET A 30 -17.95 -7.17 3.64
CA MET A 30 -16.88 -6.28 4.12
C MET A 30 -17.01 -6.02 5.63
N VAL A 31 -18.23 -5.74 6.11
CA VAL A 31 -18.50 -5.55 7.54
C VAL A 31 -18.24 -6.85 8.31
N ALA A 32 -18.68 -7.99 7.81
CA ALA A 32 -18.45 -9.30 8.42
C ALA A 32 -16.94 -9.63 8.54
N ILE A 33 -16.15 -9.38 7.49
CA ILE A 33 -14.70 -9.59 7.48
C ILE A 33 -14.02 -8.73 8.56
N VAL A 34 -14.38 -7.44 8.65
CA VAL A 34 -13.81 -6.54 9.65
C VAL A 34 -14.26 -6.92 11.06
N GLY A 35 -15.54 -7.24 11.24
CA GLY A 35 -16.10 -7.71 12.51
C GLY A 35 -15.43 -8.99 13.01
N LEU A 36 -15.21 -9.96 12.12
CA LEU A 36 -14.42 -11.16 12.41
C LEU A 36 -13.00 -10.80 12.83
N GLY A 37 -12.38 -9.81 12.18
CA GLY A 37 -11.06 -9.31 12.59
C GLY A 37 -11.03 -8.81 14.03
N PHE A 38 -12.06 -8.09 14.48
CA PHE A 38 -12.18 -7.65 15.88
C PHE A 38 -12.45 -8.81 16.84
N LEU A 39 -13.27 -9.79 16.46
CA LEU A 39 -13.53 -10.99 17.28
C LEU A 39 -12.28 -11.87 17.43
N MET A 40 -11.50 -12.01 16.35
CA MET A 40 -10.25 -12.78 16.30
C MET A 40 -9.05 -12.01 16.84
N ASN A 41 -9.20 -10.73 17.16
CA ASN A 41 -8.21 -9.94 17.86
C ASN A 41 -8.54 -9.97 19.34
N PRO A 42 -8.06 -10.97 20.12
CA PRO A 42 -8.18 -10.89 21.57
C PRO A 42 -7.53 -9.57 21.94
N ALA A 43 -8.33 -8.60 22.41
CA ALA A 43 -7.91 -7.25 22.78
C ALA A 43 -6.51 -7.38 23.33
N SER A 44 -5.51 -6.85 22.61
CA SER A 44 -4.10 -7.06 22.91
C SER A 44 -3.97 -6.83 24.40
N LYS A 45 -3.92 -7.93 25.19
CA LYS A 45 -3.92 -7.83 26.65
C LYS A 45 -2.85 -6.80 26.91
N PRO A 46 -3.13 -5.66 27.56
CA PRO A 46 -2.13 -4.62 27.74
C PRO A 46 -0.93 -5.38 28.27
N LYS A 47 0.12 -5.50 27.44
CA LYS A 47 1.30 -6.29 27.82
C LYS A 47 1.65 -5.65 29.13
N LYS A 48 1.50 -6.39 30.25
CA LYS A 48 1.75 -5.91 31.61
C LYS A 48 2.90 -4.94 31.47
N THR A 49 2.76 -3.70 31.93
CA THR A 49 3.78 -2.66 31.83
C THR A 49 5.04 -3.17 32.51
N VAL A 50 5.82 -3.99 31.79
CA VAL A 50 7.06 -4.58 32.25
C VAL A 50 8.00 -3.40 32.20
N LYS A 51 8.21 -2.78 33.37
CA LYS A 51 9.23 -1.75 33.50
C LYS A 51 10.58 -2.39 33.22
N PHE A 52 11.19 -1.99 32.11
CA PHE A 52 12.54 -2.39 31.78
C PHE A 52 13.52 -1.44 32.49
N SER A 53 14.56 -2.01 33.09
CA SER A 53 15.64 -1.24 33.72
C SER A 53 16.94 -1.46 32.95
N VAL A 54 17.83 -0.46 32.99
CA VAL A 54 19.21 -0.56 32.47
C VAL A 54 20.06 -1.60 33.23
N ASP A 55 19.58 -2.09 34.38
CA ASP A 55 20.24 -3.15 35.14
C ASP A 55 19.93 -4.55 34.57
N MET A 56 18.92 -4.65 33.70
CA MET A 56 18.63 -5.87 32.96
C MET A 56 19.59 -6.04 31.77
N SER A 57 19.81 -7.28 31.37
CA SER A 57 20.58 -7.63 30.17
C SER A 57 19.70 -7.77 28.93
N ILE A 58 20.30 -7.70 27.74
CA ILE A 58 19.60 -7.90 26.46
C ILE A 58 18.89 -9.27 26.43
N ARG A 59 19.50 -10.33 26.99
CA ARG A 59 18.92 -11.68 27.07
C ARG A 59 17.63 -11.73 27.91
N GLN A 60 17.49 -10.85 28.90
CA GLN A 60 16.28 -10.77 29.74
C GLN A 60 15.17 -9.91 29.11
N ILE A 61 15.54 -8.90 28.31
CA ILE A 61 14.60 -7.95 27.71
C ILE A 61 14.06 -8.46 26.37
N ALA A 62 14.94 -8.92 25.48
CA ALA A 62 14.59 -9.22 24.08
C ALA A 62 13.46 -10.27 23.93
N PRO A 63 13.44 -11.39 24.69
CA PRO A 63 12.34 -12.36 24.60
C PRO A 63 10.99 -11.78 25.04
N LYS A 64 10.98 -10.89 26.06
CA LYS A 64 9.75 -10.23 26.54
C LYS A 64 9.17 -9.27 25.50
N LEU A 65 10.02 -8.70 24.66
CA LEU A 65 9.62 -7.87 23.53
C LEU A 65 9.27 -8.68 22.27
N GLY A 66 9.57 -9.98 22.24
CA GLY A 66 9.36 -10.83 21.06
C GLY A 66 10.36 -10.57 19.93
N VAL A 67 11.58 -10.15 20.26
CA VAL A 67 12.66 -9.87 19.30
C VAL A 67 13.92 -10.65 19.65
N THR A 68 14.86 -10.76 18.69
CA THR A 68 16.17 -11.38 18.97
C THR A 68 17.05 -10.43 19.79
N GLY A 69 18.03 -10.98 20.49
CA GLY A 69 19.07 -10.17 21.15
C GLY A 69 19.88 -9.31 20.16
N LYS A 70 19.99 -9.73 18.89
CA LYS A 70 20.61 -8.93 17.82
C LYS A 70 19.74 -7.74 17.44
N ALA A 71 18.42 -7.93 17.31
CA ALA A 71 17.50 -6.84 17.05
C ALA A 71 17.51 -5.79 18.16
N LEU A 72 17.41 -6.20 19.43
CA LEU A 72 17.47 -5.26 20.54
C LEU A 72 18.82 -4.53 20.63
N ALA A 73 19.94 -5.24 20.42
CA ALA A 73 21.27 -4.60 20.39
C ALA A 73 21.36 -3.52 19.31
N ARG A 74 20.82 -3.79 18.11
CA ARG A 74 20.77 -2.83 17.01
C ARG A 74 19.93 -1.59 17.33
N GLU A 75 18.75 -1.77 17.93
CA GLU A 75 17.89 -0.64 18.34
C GLU A 75 18.58 0.24 19.40
N LEU A 76 19.40 -0.37 20.25
CA LEU A 76 20.26 0.32 21.22
C LEU A 76 21.56 0.86 20.63
N LYS A 77 21.74 0.82 19.30
CA LYS A 77 22.96 1.27 18.59
C LYS A 77 24.26 0.56 19.03
N LEU A 78 24.15 -0.65 19.59
CA LEU A 78 25.28 -1.47 20.00
C LEU A 78 25.75 -2.41 18.86
N PRO A 79 27.03 -2.86 18.87
CA PRO A 79 27.49 -3.91 17.97
C PRO A 79 26.65 -5.19 18.06
N LEU A 80 26.40 -5.87 16.94
CA LEU A 80 25.52 -7.06 16.93
C LEU A 80 26.06 -8.21 17.78
N ASP A 81 27.38 -8.32 17.89
CA ASP A 81 28.15 -9.28 18.68
C ASP A 81 28.32 -8.88 20.16
N VAL A 82 27.80 -7.71 20.59
CA VAL A 82 27.90 -7.28 21.99
C VAL A 82 27.38 -8.35 22.95
N SER A 83 27.99 -8.48 24.13
CA SER A 83 27.55 -9.42 25.16
C SER A 83 26.08 -9.22 25.52
N LYS A 84 25.28 -10.30 25.44
CA LYS A 84 23.83 -10.25 25.74
C LYS A 84 23.50 -10.51 27.21
N ILE A 85 24.50 -10.81 28.03
CA ILE A 85 24.34 -11.22 29.43
C ILE A 85 24.72 -10.06 30.37
N LYS A 86 25.59 -9.15 29.94
CA LYS A 86 25.95 -7.95 30.73
C LYS A 86 24.74 -7.02 30.88
N PRO A 87 24.57 -6.37 32.05
CA PRO A 87 23.59 -5.28 32.23
C PRO A 87 23.80 -4.16 31.21
N LEU A 88 22.72 -3.56 30.72
CA LEU A 88 22.75 -2.47 29.75
C LEU A 88 23.55 -1.25 30.25
N ARG A 89 23.49 -0.96 31.54
CA ARG A 89 24.28 0.11 32.17
C ARG A 89 25.79 -0.09 31.96
N LYS A 90 26.27 -1.34 32.00
CA LYS A 90 27.69 -1.68 31.73
C LYS A 90 28.06 -1.61 30.25
N LEU A 91 27.07 -1.51 29.37
CA LEU A 91 27.24 -1.35 27.93
C LEU A 91 27.11 0.13 27.50
N GLY A 92 27.00 1.06 28.45
CA GLY A 92 26.89 2.49 28.19
C GLY A 92 25.49 2.95 27.77
N VAL A 93 24.46 2.10 27.90
CA VAL A 93 23.09 2.44 27.51
C VAL A 93 22.38 3.20 28.62
N THR A 94 21.79 4.36 28.28
CA THR A 94 21.02 5.18 29.21
C THR A 94 19.57 4.69 29.36
N HIS A 95 18.88 5.16 30.40
CA HIS A 95 17.46 4.81 30.58
C HIS A 95 16.61 5.34 29.43
N GLU A 96 16.91 6.55 28.94
CA GLU A 96 16.22 7.18 27.82
C GLU A 96 16.39 6.38 26.52
N GLU A 97 17.61 5.93 26.22
CA GLU A 97 17.89 5.08 25.05
C GLU A 97 17.14 3.75 25.12
N LEU A 98 17.08 3.15 26.32
CA LEU A 98 16.32 1.93 26.53
C LEU A 98 14.81 2.16 26.34
N GLN A 99 14.25 3.22 26.94
CA GLN A 99 12.83 3.53 26.79
C GLN A 99 12.48 3.81 25.33
N HIS A 100 13.32 4.57 24.62
CA HIS A 100 13.15 4.83 23.19
C HIS A 100 13.16 3.53 22.39
N ALA A 101 14.16 2.66 22.58
CA ALA A 101 14.23 1.38 21.88
C ALA A 101 13.02 0.47 22.17
N VAL A 102 12.56 0.42 23.42
CA VAL A 102 11.36 -0.33 23.82
C VAL A 102 10.12 0.24 23.14
N HIS A 103 9.93 1.56 23.19
CA HIS A 103 8.80 2.24 22.58
C HIS A 103 8.76 2.00 21.07
N HIS A 104 9.90 2.17 20.41
CA HIS A 104 10.05 1.90 18.98
C HIS A 104 9.67 0.44 18.65
N ILE A 105 10.17 -0.56 19.39
CA ILE A 105 9.82 -1.97 19.16
C ILE A 105 8.32 -2.24 19.36
N LEU A 106 7.73 -1.69 20.42
CA LEU A 106 6.31 -1.87 20.71
C LEU A 106 5.40 -1.17 19.69
N SER A 107 5.86 -0.07 19.09
CA SER A 107 5.14 0.63 18.02
C SER A 107 5.01 -0.19 16.72
N HIS A 108 5.82 -1.25 16.57
CA HIS A 108 5.78 -2.18 15.43
C HIS A 108 4.94 -3.43 15.68
N VAL A 109 4.21 -3.50 16.81
CA VAL A 109 3.27 -4.60 17.07
C VAL A 109 2.15 -4.53 16.04
N ASP A 110 2.02 -5.59 15.24
CA ASP A 110 1.10 -5.63 14.11
C ASP A 110 -0.36 -5.64 14.62
N ALA A 111 -1.18 -4.66 14.20
CA ALA A 111 -2.61 -4.68 14.44
C ALA A 111 -3.28 -5.72 13.53
N THR A 112 -3.60 -6.90 14.05
CA THR A 112 -4.15 -8.03 13.27
C THR A 112 -5.43 -7.66 12.53
N VAL A 113 -6.31 -6.86 13.14
CA VAL A 113 -7.55 -6.31 12.54
C VAL A 113 -7.27 -5.60 11.21
N LYS A 114 -6.12 -4.95 11.08
CA LYS A 114 -5.76 -4.18 9.88
C LYS A 114 -5.62 -5.06 8.63
N TYR A 115 -5.22 -6.33 8.78
CA TYR A 115 -5.22 -7.29 7.67
C TYR A 115 -6.64 -7.51 7.12
N TYR A 116 -7.63 -7.64 7.99
CA TYR A 116 -9.04 -7.80 7.62
C TYR A 116 -9.59 -6.56 6.92
N VAL A 117 -9.25 -5.36 7.43
CA VAL A 117 -9.60 -4.09 6.77
C VAL A 117 -9.01 -4.02 5.36
N TYR A 118 -7.75 -4.43 5.17
CA TYR A 118 -7.15 -4.48 3.84
C TYR A 118 -7.88 -5.44 2.90
N VAL A 119 -8.24 -6.64 3.36
CA VAL A 119 -9.02 -7.61 2.56
C VAL A 119 -10.37 -7.01 2.18
N ALA A 120 -11.10 -6.43 3.13
CA ALA A 120 -12.41 -5.83 2.88
C ALA A 120 -12.33 -4.70 1.84
N LEU A 121 -11.36 -3.79 1.96
CA LEU A 121 -11.20 -2.68 1.01
C LEU A 121 -10.76 -3.16 -0.39
N VAL A 122 -9.85 -4.13 -0.47
CA VAL A 122 -9.43 -4.73 -1.75
C VAL A 122 -10.60 -5.45 -2.42
N LEU A 123 -11.39 -6.23 -1.66
CA LEU A 123 -12.57 -6.91 -2.15
C LEU A 123 -13.61 -5.92 -2.68
N GLY A 124 -13.94 -4.88 -1.90
CA GLY A 124 -14.86 -3.84 -2.31
C GLY A 124 -14.41 -3.13 -3.59
N GLY A 125 -13.12 -2.80 -3.69
CA GLY A 125 -12.54 -2.25 -4.91
C GLY A 125 -12.63 -3.20 -6.10
N LEU A 126 -12.37 -4.50 -5.90
CA LEU A 126 -12.41 -5.50 -6.95
C LEU A 126 -13.83 -5.64 -7.51
N VAL A 127 -14.83 -5.81 -6.64
CA VAL A 127 -16.25 -5.90 -7.04
C VAL A 127 -16.71 -4.61 -7.71
N PHE A 128 -16.27 -3.45 -7.21
CA PHE A 128 -16.59 -2.18 -7.85
C PHE A 128 -16.02 -2.10 -9.27
N LEU A 129 -14.78 -2.52 -9.47
CA LEU A 129 -14.11 -2.46 -10.77
C LEU A 129 -14.64 -3.49 -11.78
N THR A 130 -15.08 -4.66 -11.34
CA THR A 130 -15.49 -5.75 -12.23
C THR A 130 -16.99 -5.81 -12.47
N MET A 131 -17.81 -5.44 -11.48
CA MET A 131 -19.26 -5.69 -11.52
C MET A 131 -20.10 -4.43 -11.36
N LEU A 132 -19.75 -3.49 -10.49
CA LEU A 132 -20.67 -2.41 -10.11
C LEU A 132 -20.44 -1.12 -10.87
N GLY A 133 -19.19 -0.82 -11.23
CA GLY A 133 -18.85 0.50 -11.76
C GLY A 133 -19.49 0.79 -13.11
N ARG A 134 -19.66 -0.23 -13.97
CA ARG A 134 -20.43 -0.12 -15.22
C ARG A 134 -21.82 -0.77 -15.03
N PRO A 135 -22.91 0.01 -15.02
CA PRO A 135 -24.26 -0.56 -14.96
C PRO A 135 -24.55 -1.50 -16.14
N ASP A 136 -25.28 -2.58 -15.91
CA ASP A 136 -25.66 -3.52 -16.98
C ASP A 136 -26.56 -2.83 -18.03
N GLY A 137 -26.37 -3.14 -19.31
CA GLY A 137 -27.16 -2.56 -20.40
C GLY A 137 -26.93 -1.06 -20.63
N SER A 138 -25.89 -0.48 -20.02
CA SER A 138 -25.62 0.95 -20.15
C SER A 138 -25.02 1.33 -21.51
N ASP A 139 -25.53 2.40 -22.11
CA ASP A 139 -25.03 2.97 -23.36
C ASP A 139 -23.67 3.65 -23.14
N THR A 140 -22.76 3.44 -24.09
CA THR A 140 -21.50 4.17 -24.29
C THR A 140 -21.63 5.68 -24.14
N LYS A 141 -22.76 6.31 -24.51
CA LYS A 141 -22.98 7.75 -24.34
C LYS A 141 -23.00 8.18 -22.88
N GLN A 142 -23.41 7.30 -21.97
CA GLN A 142 -23.53 7.57 -20.54
C GLN A 142 -22.27 7.26 -19.73
N ARG A 143 -21.18 6.82 -20.37
CA ARG A 143 -19.98 6.32 -19.68
C ARG A 143 -19.28 7.26 -18.70
N ARG A 144 -19.50 8.57 -18.81
CA ARG A 144 -18.99 9.55 -17.82
C ARG A 144 -19.63 9.39 -16.44
N THR A 145 -20.71 8.62 -16.35
CA THR A 145 -21.40 8.23 -15.13
C THR A 145 -21.03 6.82 -14.67
N TRP A 146 -20.36 6.03 -15.52
CA TRP A 146 -19.74 4.78 -15.10
C TRP A 146 -18.59 5.10 -14.14
N TYR A 147 -18.32 4.17 -13.23
CA TYR A 147 -17.32 4.27 -12.18
C TYR A 147 -17.30 5.67 -11.56
N PRO A 148 -18.39 6.10 -10.89
CA PRO A 148 -18.42 7.39 -10.22
C PRO A 148 -17.23 7.48 -9.26
N ARG A 149 -16.65 8.67 -9.08
CA ARG A 149 -15.42 8.80 -8.29
C ARG A 149 -15.68 8.63 -6.78
N SER A 150 -16.94 8.75 -6.36
CA SER A 150 -17.34 8.76 -4.95
C SER A 150 -17.01 7.45 -4.20
N PRO A 151 -17.29 6.23 -4.68
CA PRO A 151 -16.97 5.01 -3.92
C PRO A 151 -15.46 4.84 -3.78
N TYR A 152 -14.70 5.23 -4.80
CA TYR A 152 -13.24 5.24 -4.73
C TYR A 152 -12.74 6.24 -3.67
N ILE A 153 -13.24 7.48 -3.65
CA ILE A 153 -12.87 8.48 -2.62
C ILE A 153 -13.23 7.98 -1.21
N VAL A 154 -14.40 7.37 -1.02
CA VAL A 154 -14.79 6.78 0.26
C VAL A 154 -13.79 5.70 0.69
N SER A 155 -13.39 4.80 -0.23
CA SER A 155 -12.35 3.80 0.06
C SER A 155 -11.01 4.42 0.46
N LEU A 156 -10.60 5.51 -0.20
CA LEU A 156 -9.37 6.23 0.15
C LEU A 156 -9.47 6.86 1.54
N LEU A 157 -10.60 7.48 1.89
CA LEU A 157 -10.83 8.06 3.21
C LEU A 157 -10.84 6.98 4.30
N LEU A 158 -11.53 5.86 4.07
CA LEU A 158 -11.52 4.72 4.99
C LEU A 158 -10.11 4.15 5.17
N SER A 159 -9.33 4.07 4.09
CA SER A 159 -7.92 3.65 4.17
C SER A 159 -7.13 4.57 5.10
N VAL A 160 -7.18 5.89 4.88
CA VAL A 160 -6.41 6.86 5.68
C VAL A 160 -6.87 6.90 7.13
N ILE A 161 -8.18 7.00 7.36
CA ILE A 161 -8.75 7.18 8.71
C ILE A 161 -8.66 5.87 9.49
N VAL A 162 -9.21 4.77 8.94
CA VAL A 162 -9.32 3.50 9.66
C VAL A 162 -8.00 2.74 9.62
N ALA A 163 -7.48 2.41 8.43
CA ALA A 163 -6.26 1.61 8.33
C ALA A 163 -4.99 2.42 8.65
N GLY A 164 -5.03 3.76 8.52
CA GLY A 164 -3.95 4.65 8.91
C GLY A 164 -4.05 5.04 10.38
N PHE A 165 -4.80 6.10 10.70
CA PHE A 165 -4.77 6.73 12.02
C PHE A 165 -5.41 5.89 13.14
N LEU A 166 -6.51 5.16 12.90
CA LEU A 166 -7.17 4.37 13.96
C LEU A 166 -6.42 3.07 14.29
N LEU A 167 -5.90 2.36 13.28
CA LEU A 167 -5.19 1.08 13.46
C LEU A 167 -3.65 1.24 13.49
N GLY A 168 -3.14 2.46 13.32
CA GLY A 168 -1.73 2.81 13.39
C GLY A 168 -0.88 2.39 12.19
N LYS A 169 0.45 2.52 12.32
CA LYS A 169 1.40 2.33 11.20
C LYS A 169 1.58 0.87 10.73
N SER A 170 1.32 -0.14 11.56
CA SER A 170 1.63 -1.55 11.26
C SER A 170 0.42 -2.48 11.40
N PRO A 171 0.27 -3.51 10.55
CA PRO A 171 1.11 -3.87 9.40
C PRO A 171 1.01 -2.90 8.23
N ASN A 172 2.10 -2.75 7.46
CA ASN A 172 2.09 -2.02 6.18
C ASN A 172 2.91 -2.76 5.11
N PRO A 173 2.59 -2.57 3.80
CA PRO A 173 3.23 -3.33 2.73
C PRO A 173 4.75 -3.09 2.61
N MET A 174 5.20 -1.86 2.87
CA MET A 174 6.61 -1.48 2.83
C MET A 174 7.43 -2.23 3.89
N GLU A 175 6.93 -2.29 5.12
CA GLU A 175 7.62 -2.99 6.19
C GLU A 175 7.57 -4.51 5.99
N GLY A 176 6.54 -5.04 5.32
CA GLY A 176 6.44 -6.46 4.97
C GLY A 176 7.68 -6.97 4.23
N ILE A 177 8.06 -6.31 3.13
CA ILE A 177 9.27 -6.68 2.37
C ILE A 177 10.55 -6.46 3.18
N VAL A 178 10.64 -5.35 3.91
CA VAL A 178 11.81 -5.03 4.73
C VAL A 178 12.00 -6.04 5.87
N LYS A 179 10.93 -6.50 6.53
CA LYS A 179 10.96 -7.52 7.59
C LYS A 179 11.47 -8.87 7.07
N VAL A 180 11.10 -9.25 5.84
CA VAL A 180 11.63 -10.47 5.19
C VAL A 180 13.15 -10.38 5.07
N PHE A 181 13.69 -9.34 4.47
CA PHE A 181 15.15 -9.21 4.31
C PHE A 181 15.88 -9.09 5.65
N LYS A 182 15.32 -8.37 6.64
CA LYS A 182 15.89 -8.33 8.00
C LYS A 182 15.97 -9.71 8.66
N SER A 183 14.99 -10.58 8.40
CA SER A 183 15.00 -11.95 8.93
C SER A 183 16.16 -12.77 8.36
N MET A 184 16.57 -12.53 7.11
CA MET A 184 17.73 -13.19 6.48
C MET A 184 19.07 -12.83 7.16
N VAL A 185 19.16 -11.67 7.81
CA VAL A 185 20.36 -11.24 8.59
C VAL A 185 20.25 -11.65 10.07
N GLY A 186 19.21 -12.40 10.44
CA GLY A 186 19.02 -12.91 11.80
C GLY A 186 18.54 -11.85 12.80
N LEU A 187 17.88 -10.78 12.34
CA LEU A 187 17.30 -9.77 13.23
C LEU A 187 15.96 -10.22 13.82
N TYR A 188 15.20 -11.08 13.14
CA TYR A 188 13.94 -11.64 13.65
C TYR A 188 14.09 -13.13 13.97
N PRO A 189 13.44 -13.63 15.04
CA PRO A 189 13.55 -15.03 15.45
C PRO A 189 12.85 -15.97 14.47
N ASP A 190 11.77 -15.53 13.84
CA ASP A 190 10.89 -16.36 12.99
C ASP A 190 10.82 -15.84 11.54
N PRO A 191 11.78 -16.19 10.65
CA PRO A 191 11.74 -15.81 9.25
C PRO A 191 10.46 -16.26 8.54
N GLY A 192 9.99 -17.48 8.82
CA GLY A 192 8.79 -18.05 8.21
C GLY A 192 7.55 -17.18 8.43
N ALA A 193 7.33 -16.69 9.66
CA ALA A 193 6.19 -15.81 9.97
C ALA A 193 6.25 -14.50 9.17
N LYS A 194 7.46 -13.93 8.96
CA LYS A 194 7.63 -12.70 8.17
C LYS A 194 7.42 -12.93 6.68
N VAL A 195 7.85 -14.08 6.16
CA VAL A 195 7.58 -14.50 4.77
C VAL A 195 6.09 -14.69 4.53
N ILE A 196 5.37 -15.35 5.44
CA ILE A 196 3.92 -15.54 5.35
C ILE A 196 3.20 -14.18 5.37
N ALA A 197 3.57 -13.28 6.28
CA ALA A 197 2.99 -11.94 6.36
C ALA A 197 3.25 -11.10 5.09
N PHE A 198 4.42 -11.25 4.45
CA PHE A 198 4.69 -10.64 3.15
C PHE A 198 3.91 -11.30 2.01
N GLY A 199 3.79 -12.64 2.05
CA GLY A 199 2.99 -13.44 1.13
C GLY A 199 1.54 -12.95 1.06
N PHE A 200 0.94 -12.58 2.19
CA PHE A 200 -0.39 -11.95 2.21
C PHE A 200 -0.48 -10.73 1.27
N PHE A 201 0.48 -9.80 1.35
CA PHE A 201 0.46 -8.60 0.51
C PHE A 201 0.72 -8.92 -0.97
N ILE A 202 1.56 -9.91 -1.25
CA ILE A 202 1.83 -10.34 -2.63
C ILE A 202 0.61 -11.04 -3.23
N ILE A 203 -0.06 -11.92 -2.49
CA ILE A 203 -1.28 -12.61 -2.93
C ILE A 203 -2.33 -11.57 -3.34
N LEU A 204 -2.59 -10.56 -2.50
CA LEU A 204 -3.55 -9.51 -2.84
C LEU A 204 -3.12 -8.67 -4.06
N ALA A 205 -1.82 -8.48 -4.28
CA ALA A 205 -1.30 -7.82 -5.49
C ALA A 205 -1.41 -8.70 -6.76
N VAL A 206 -1.43 -10.02 -6.60
CA VAL A 206 -1.66 -11.01 -7.67
C VAL A 206 -3.16 -11.20 -7.93
N VAL A 207 -4.04 -11.08 -6.93
CA VAL A 207 -5.49 -11.11 -7.16
C VAL A 207 -5.89 -9.96 -8.08
N GLY A 208 -5.44 -8.74 -7.80
CA GLY A 208 -5.64 -7.61 -8.70
C GLY A 208 -4.45 -6.67 -8.72
N ASN A 209 -4.10 -6.18 -9.92
CA ASN A 209 -2.93 -5.33 -10.11
C ASN A 209 -2.95 -4.11 -9.16
N LYS A 210 -1.96 -4.04 -8.25
CA LYS A 210 -1.79 -3.00 -7.23
C LYS A 210 -3.07 -2.62 -6.49
N MET A 211 -3.99 -3.57 -6.27
CA MET A 211 -5.26 -3.29 -5.60
C MET A 211 -5.05 -2.80 -4.17
N ILE A 212 -4.12 -3.40 -3.41
CA ILE A 212 -3.77 -2.89 -2.07
C ILE A 212 -3.31 -1.43 -2.18
N CYS A 213 -2.39 -1.12 -3.08
CA CYS A 213 -1.85 0.22 -3.21
C CYS A 213 -2.93 1.24 -3.61
N GLY A 214 -3.84 0.86 -4.52
CA GLY A 214 -4.91 1.72 -5.01
C GLY A 214 -6.04 1.94 -4.00
N TRP A 215 -6.47 0.88 -3.31
CA TRP A 215 -7.75 0.85 -2.60
C TRP A 215 -7.65 0.69 -1.07
N ALA A 216 -6.52 0.23 -0.54
CA ALA A 216 -6.39 -0.13 0.88
C ALA A 216 -5.20 0.51 1.62
N CYS A 217 -4.10 0.80 0.91
CA CYS A 217 -2.88 1.34 1.50
C CYS A 217 -3.13 2.78 2.00
N PRO A 218 -2.98 3.05 3.30
CA PRO A 218 -3.35 4.34 3.87
C PRO A 218 -2.46 5.48 3.35
N PHE A 219 -1.14 5.25 3.25
CA PHE A 219 -0.23 6.31 2.80
C PHE A 219 -0.46 6.66 1.33
N GLY A 220 -0.55 5.66 0.46
CA GLY A 220 -0.84 5.88 -0.95
C GLY A 220 -2.22 6.53 -1.18
N ALA A 221 -3.21 6.16 -0.35
CA ALA A 221 -4.52 6.80 -0.38
C ALA A 221 -4.45 8.29 0.00
N PHE A 222 -3.62 8.64 0.98
CA PHE A 222 -3.41 10.03 1.37
C PHE A 222 -2.79 10.85 0.23
N GLU A 223 -1.73 10.33 -0.39
CA GLU A 223 -1.09 10.98 -1.55
C GLU A 223 -2.09 11.17 -2.71
N GLU A 224 -2.97 10.19 -2.96
CA GLU A 224 -3.99 10.33 -4.00
C GLU A 224 -5.10 11.32 -3.65
N LEU A 225 -5.54 11.39 -2.40
CA LEU A 225 -6.52 12.39 -1.96
C LEU A 225 -5.97 13.81 -2.18
N ILE A 226 -4.71 14.06 -1.80
CA ILE A 226 -4.03 15.34 -2.04
C ILE A 226 -3.94 15.64 -3.54
N TYR A 227 -3.50 14.65 -4.34
CA TYR A 227 -3.44 14.81 -5.80
C TYR A 227 -4.82 15.05 -6.42
N SER A 228 -5.89 14.55 -5.81
CA SER A 228 -7.26 14.72 -6.29
C SER A 228 -7.83 16.12 -6.05
N LEU A 229 -7.22 16.92 -5.18
CA LEU A 229 -7.63 18.30 -4.95
C LEU A 229 -7.53 19.12 -6.24
N PRO A 230 -8.45 20.08 -6.48
CA PRO A 230 -8.50 20.86 -7.71
C PRO A 230 -7.40 21.94 -7.82
N ILE A 231 -6.27 21.75 -7.12
CA ILE A 231 -5.12 22.65 -7.04
C ILE A 231 -4.08 22.27 -8.12
N LEU A 232 -3.40 23.26 -8.71
CA LEU A 232 -2.29 23.09 -9.68
C LEU A 232 -2.60 22.16 -10.87
N ARG A 233 -3.85 22.12 -11.33
CA ARG A 233 -4.32 21.18 -12.38
C ARG A 233 -3.50 21.21 -13.67
N LYS A 234 -2.98 22.37 -14.08
CA LYS A 234 -2.14 22.49 -15.30
C LYS A 234 -0.81 21.75 -15.15
N ILE A 235 -0.17 21.84 -13.99
CA ILE A 235 1.13 21.21 -13.73
C ILE A 235 0.97 19.69 -13.58
N LYS A 236 -0.14 19.24 -12.94
CA LYS A 236 -0.49 17.81 -12.77
C LYS A 236 -0.58 17.00 -14.07
N GLN A 237 -0.71 17.65 -15.22
CA GLN A 237 -0.76 17.01 -16.54
C GLN A 237 0.63 16.55 -17.03
N LYS A 238 1.72 17.10 -16.49
CA LYS A 238 3.08 16.68 -16.79
C LYS A 238 3.38 15.39 -16.02
N LYS A 239 3.52 14.30 -16.76
CA LYS A 239 3.84 12.99 -16.20
C LYS A 239 5.34 12.82 -16.11
N LEU A 240 5.79 12.17 -15.05
CA LEU A 240 7.18 11.75 -14.95
C LEU A 240 7.40 10.49 -15.79
N PRO A 241 8.56 10.38 -16.46
CA PRO A 241 8.88 9.18 -17.22
C PRO A 241 9.04 7.99 -16.26
N PHE A 242 8.41 6.87 -16.61
CA PHE A 242 8.43 5.67 -15.75
C PHE A 242 9.84 5.12 -15.56
N ILE A 243 10.69 5.21 -16.58
CA ILE A 243 12.08 4.75 -16.51
C ILE A 243 12.82 5.49 -15.38
N LEU A 244 12.70 6.82 -15.29
CA LEU A 244 13.36 7.61 -14.25
C LEU A 244 12.89 7.20 -12.84
N THR A 245 11.57 7.19 -12.63
CA THR A 245 10.97 6.88 -11.33
C THR A 245 11.32 5.46 -10.87
N ASN A 246 11.20 4.48 -11.78
CA ASN A 246 11.49 3.09 -11.46
C ASN A 246 13.00 2.83 -11.29
N THR A 247 13.87 3.51 -12.03
CA THR A 247 15.33 3.41 -11.83
C THR A 247 15.73 3.93 -10.46
N ILE A 248 15.24 5.10 -10.04
CA ILE A 248 15.50 5.62 -8.68
C ILE A 248 15.00 4.61 -7.63
N ARG A 249 13.79 4.09 -7.82
CA ARG A 249 13.19 3.11 -6.90
C ARG A 249 14.00 1.81 -6.83
N ALA A 250 14.50 1.31 -7.97
CA ALA A 250 15.36 0.12 -8.04
C ALA A 250 16.73 0.37 -7.37
N CYS A 251 17.35 1.53 -7.64
CA CYS A 251 18.61 1.92 -7.01
C CYS A 251 18.49 2.00 -5.48
N LEU A 252 17.42 2.60 -4.94
CA LEU A 252 17.17 2.64 -3.50
C LEU A 252 16.94 1.25 -2.91
N PHE A 253 16.23 0.38 -3.63
CA PHE A 253 16.03 -1.00 -3.20
C PHE A 253 17.35 -1.80 -3.16
N ILE A 254 18.20 -1.66 -4.18
CA ILE A 254 19.53 -2.27 -4.21
C ILE A 254 20.41 -1.71 -3.10
N ALA A 255 20.43 -0.38 -2.91
CA ALA A 255 21.16 0.26 -1.83
C ALA A 255 20.73 -0.30 -0.47
N MET A 256 19.42 -0.44 -0.22
CA MET A 256 18.92 -1.06 1.01
C MET A 256 19.53 -2.45 1.23
N LEU A 257 19.60 -3.31 0.20
CA LEU A 257 20.19 -4.63 0.32
C LEU A 257 21.68 -4.56 0.65
N LEU A 258 22.44 -3.70 -0.04
CA LEU A 258 23.89 -3.57 0.18
C LEU A 258 24.22 -3.08 1.60
N PHE A 259 23.47 -2.10 2.14
CA PHE A 259 23.60 -1.66 3.52
C PHE A 259 23.16 -2.73 4.53
N LEU A 260 22.08 -3.46 4.23
CA LEU A 260 21.55 -4.48 5.14
C LEU A 260 22.51 -5.66 5.31
N PHE A 261 23.14 -6.12 4.22
CA PHE A 261 24.12 -7.20 4.26
C PHE A 261 25.52 -6.75 4.68
N GLY A 262 25.72 -5.45 4.95
CA GLY A 262 26.98 -4.90 5.44
C GLY A 262 28.07 -4.77 4.37
N VAL A 263 27.68 -4.77 3.08
CA VAL A 263 28.60 -4.54 1.95
C VAL A 263 29.17 -3.12 2.00
N PHE A 264 28.35 -2.15 2.42
CA PHE A 264 28.77 -0.78 2.68
C PHE A 264 28.81 -0.48 4.19
N GLY A 265 29.91 0.11 4.67
CA GLY A 265 30.06 0.60 6.05
C GLY A 265 30.35 -0.47 7.11
N GLY A 266 30.56 -1.74 6.72
CA GLY A 266 31.00 -2.83 7.62
C GLY A 266 30.01 -3.27 8.70
N ARG A 267 28.84 -2.63 8.80
CA ARG A 267 27.80 -2.92 9.82
C ARG A 267 26.60 -3.62 9.19
N LYS A 268 26.46 -4.92 9.47
CA LYS A 268 25.27 -5.71 9.09
C LYS A 268 24.02 -5.19 9.82
N GLY A 269 22.86 -5.26 9.16
CA GLY A 269 21.57 -4.95 9.78
C GLY A 269 21.08 -3.50 9.62
N THR A 270 21.81 -2.65 8.91
CA THR A 270 21.42 -1.25 8.62
C THR A 270 20.36 -1.21 7.53
N VAL A 271 19.22 -0.56 7.79
CA VAL A 271 18.12 -0.48 6.81
C VAL A 271 17.72 0.98 6.61
N ILE A 272 18.02 1.50 5.40
CA ILE A 272 17.73 2.89 4.99
C ILE A 272 16.25 3.24 5.19
N TYR A 273 15.36 2.30 4.87
CA TYR A 273 13.91 2.52 4.91
C TYR A 273 13.34 2.84 6.29
N HIS A 274 14.05 2.59 7.39
CA HIS A 274 13.62 3.07 8.71
C HIS A 274 13.61 4.59 8.80
N TYR A 275 14.60 5.25 8.20
CA TYR A 275 14.79 6.70 8.27
C TYR A 275 13.86 7.47 7.32
N VAL A 276 13.25 6.78 6.36
CA VAL A 276 12.37 7.36 5.34
C VAL A 276 10.99 6.69 5.33
N ASN A 277 10.56 6.06 6.43
CA ASN A 277 9.28 5.40 6.52
C ASN A 277 8.15 6.41 6.75
N PRO A 278 7.27 6.69 5.76
CA PRO A 278 6.24 7.70 5.92
C PRO A 278 5.04 7.19 6.71
N PHE A 279 4.92 5.87 6.94
CA PHE A 279 3.82 5.30 7.72
C PHE A 279 3.90 5.70 9.20
N ASN A 280 5.07 6.14 9.68
CA ASN A 280 5.24 6.72 11.01
C ASN A 280 4.30 7.92 11.27
N LEU A 281 3.86 8.62 10.22
CA LEU A 281 2.83 9.65 10.29
C LEU A 281 1.56 9.18 11.02
N PHE A 282 1.15 7.92 10.83
CA PHE A 282 -0.10 7.41 11.39
C PHE A 282 -0.07 7.18 12.90
N ASN A 283 1.13 7.13 13.49
CA ASN A 283 1.32 7.12 14.94
C ASN A 283 1.88 8.46 15.44
N LEU A 284 2.01 9.48 14.58
CA LEU A 284 2.68 10.75 14.84
C LEU A 284 4.11 10.58 15.40
N ASP A 285 4.80 9.56 14.88
CA ASP A 285 6.06 9.05 15.43
C ASP A 285 7.26 9.57 14.62
N PHE A 286 7.72 10.78 14.94
CA PHE A 286 8.78 11.48 14.21
C PHE A 286 10.15 11.42 14.92
N GLU A 287 10.62 10.21 15.27
CA GLU A 287 11.87 10.00 16.01
C GLU A 287 13.11 10.62 15.32
N THR A 288 13.12 10.70 13.99
CA THR A 288 14.24 11.26 13.22
C THR A 288 13.75 12.36 12.27
N PHE A 289 14.52 13.45 12.16
CA PHE A 289 14.23 14.56 11.23
C PHE A 289 14.01 14.10 9.78
N SER A 290 14.70 13.05 9.34
CA SER A 290 14.55 12.46 8.00
C SER A 290 13.14 11.91 7.74
N ILE A 291 12.45 11.39 8.75
CA ILE A 291 11.09 10.88 8.64
C ILE A 291 10.13 12.04 8.40
N LEU A 292 10.25 13.10 9.22
CA LEU A 292 9.45 14.31 9.08
C LEU A 292 9.65 14.94 7.70
N LEU A 293 10.91 15.10 7.27
CA LEU A 293 11.25 15.62 5.95
C LEU A 293 10.66 14.75 4.83
N THR A 294 10.73 13.42 4.94
CA THR A 294 10.16 12.49 3.95
C THR A 294 8.64 12.65 3.86
N VAL A 295 7.94 12.71 5.00
CA VAL A 295 6.48 12.90 5.04
C VAL A 295 6.10 14.24 4.42
N ILE A 296 6.70 15.34 4.87
CA ILE A 296 6.38 16.68 4.36
C ILE A 296 6.66 16.77 2.86
N SER A 297 7.86 16.38 2.42
CA SER A 297 8.25 16.48 1.00
C SER A 297 7.37 15.64 0.08
N THR A 298 6.97 14.44 0.49
CA THR A 298 6.12 13.56 -0.32
C THR A 298 4.66 14.02 -0.35
N LEU A 299 4.12 14.51 0.77
CA LEU A 299 2.76 15.07 0.80
C LEU A 299 2.68 16.40 0.03
N LEU A 300 3.67 17.29 0.16
CA LEU A 300 3.76 18.51 -0.66
C LEU A 300 3.95 18.17 -2.14
N GLY A 301 4.83 17.20 -2.44
CA GLY A 301 5.01 16.68 -3.79
C GLY A 301 3.71 16.12 -4.39
N SER A 302 2.83 15.55 -3.56
CA SER A 302 1.54 14.98 -3.98
C SER A 302 0.56 16.01 -4.56
N PHE A 303 0.77 17.32 -4.30
CA PHE A 303 0.00 18.36 -4.98
C PHE A 303 0.32 18.48 -6.47
N ILE A 304 1.43 17.91 -6.95
CA ILE A 304 1.88 18.03 -8.34
C ILE A 304 2.11 16.66 -8.96
N ILE A 305 2.79 15.77 -8.24
CA ILE A 305 3.19 14.43 -8.66
C ILE A 305 2.19 13.43 -8.08
N TYR A 306 1.75 12.45 -8.88
CA TYR A 306 0.82 11.44 -8.40
C TYR A 306 1.53 10.38 -7.54
N ARG A 307 1.30 10.33 -6.21
CA ARG A 307 1.90 9.30 -5.33
C ARG A 307 3.44 9.24 -5.38
N PRO A 308 4.16 10.35 -5.13
CA PRO A 308 5.61 10.43 -5.26
C PRO A 308 6.36 9.37 -4.45
N PHE A 309 5.96 9.09 -3.20
CA PHE A 309 6.62 8.06 -2.40
C PHE A 309 6.50 6.67 -3.05
N CYS A 310 5.30 6.34 -3.54
CA CYS A 310 5.05 5.06 -4.21
C CYS A 310 5.86 4.91 -5.51
N GLN A 311 6.09 6.02 -6.23
CA GLN A 311 6.86 6.03 -7.48
C GLN A 311 8.36 5.93 -7.25
N PHE A 312 8.90 6.66 -6.26
CA PHE A 312 10.34 6.86 -6.12
C PHE A 312 10.98 6.01 -5.01
N ILE A 313 10.30 5.78 -3.89
CA ILE A 313 10.95 5.29 -2.67
C ILE A 313 10.44 3.90 -2.29
N CYS A 314 9.13 3.67 -2.39
CA CYS A 314 8.47 2.49 -1.81
C CYS A 314 9.04 1.15 -2.35
N PRO A 315 9.67 0.32 -1.50
CA PRO A 315 10.25 -0.96 -1.92
C PRO A 315 9.17 -1.97 -2.30
N PHE A 316 8.03 -1.94 -1.60
CA PHE A 316 6.87 -2.74 -1.97
C PHE A 316 6.33 -2.34 -3.34
N GLY A 317 6.33 -1.04 -3.68
CA GLY A 317 5.90 -0.55 -4.99
C GLY A 317 6.72 -1.15 -6.14
N PHE A 318 8.04 -1.30 -5.95
CA PHE A 318 8.94 -1.93 -6.91
C PHE A 318 8.68 -3.43 -7.06
N VAL A 319 8.65 -4.17 -5.95
CA VAL A 319 8.43 -5.62 -6.02
C VAL A 319 7.01 -5.96 -6.48
N SER A 320 6.00 -5.20 -6.05
CA SER A 320 4.63 -5.40 -6.50
C SER A 320 4.44 -5.08 -7.98
N TRP A 321 5.26 -4.20 -8.57
CA TRP A 321 5.26 -3.91 -10.01
C TRP A 321 5.73 -5.11 -10.85
N ILE A 322 6.63 -5.93 -10.29
CA ILE A 322 7.04 -7.20 -10.89
C ILE A 322 5.94 -8.25 -10.67
N ALA A 323 5.44 -8.37 -9.44
CA ALA A 323 4.43 -9.37 -9.09
C ALA A 323 3.10 -9.18 -9.83
N GLU A 324 2.67 -7.94 -10.08
CA GLU A 324 1.40 -7.64 -10.75
C GLU A 324 1.35 -8.10 -12.22
N ARG A 325 2.46 -8.53 -12.82
CA ARG A 325 2.45 -9.16 -14.16
C ARG A 325 1.69 -10.47 -14.19
N PHE A 326 1.65 -11.13 -13.05
CA PHE A 326 0.89 -12.35 -12.83
C PHE A 326 -0.51 -12.05 -12.28
N SER A 327 -0.93 -10.77 -12.25
CA SER A 327 -2.24 -10.44 -11.71
C SER A 327 -3.37 -11.07 -12.50
N ILE A 328 -4.33 -11.66 -11.79
CA ILE A 328 -5.51 -12.32 -12.36
C ILE A 328 -6.45 -11.26 -12.93
N PHE A 329 -6.78 -10.24 -12.13
CA PHE A 329 -7.62 -9.12 -12.56
C PHE A 329 -6.75 -7.89 -12.87
N ARG A 330 -6.96 -7.34 -14.08
CA ARG A 330 -6.26 -6.14 -14.52
C ARG A 330 -7.02 -5.37 -15.59
N VAL A 331 -6.59 -4.13 -15.82
CA VAL A 331 -7.03 -3.34 -16.98
C VAL A 331 -6.54 -4.02 -18.25
N ARG A 332 -7.46 -4.37 -19.15
CA ARG A 332 -7.20 -4.90 -20.48
C ARG A 332 -7.76 -3.95 -21.53
N ILE A 333 -7.07 -3.86 -22.65
CA ILE A 333 -7.50 -3.08 -23.81
C ILE A 333 -7.73 -4.07 -24.95
N ASP A 334 -8.93 -4.03 -25.52
CA ASP A 334 -9.23 -4.69 -26.79
C ASP A 334 -8.53 -3.91 -27.91
N GLN A 335 -7.56 -4.56 -28.57
CA GLN A 335 -6.78 -3.89 -29.61
C GLN A 335 -7.56 -3.76 -30.91
N ASP A 336 -8.55 -4.62 -31.15
CA ASP A 336 -9.35 -4.59 -32.37
C ASP A 336 -10.36 -3.44 -32.33
N GLU A 337 -10.89 -3.13 -31.14
CA GLU A 337 -11.79 -1.99 -30.92
C GLU A 337 -11.05 -0.67 -30.62
N CYS A 338 -9.76 -0.72 -30.26
CA CYS A 338 -9.01 0.48 -29.87
C CYS A 338 -8.67 1.37 -31.07
N THR A 339 -9.25 2.57 -31.10
CA THR A 339 -8.94 3.58 -32.14
C THR A 339 -7.66 4.40 -31.89
N GLN A 340 -6.88 4.04 -30.86
CA GLN A 340 -5.64 4.75 -30.45
C GLN A 340 -5.80 6.27 -30.22
N CYS A 341 -7.01 6.75 -29.92
CA CYS A 341 -7.32 8.18 -29.78
C CYS A 341 -6.61 8.92 -28.63
N GLY A 342 -5.90 8.20 -27.75
CA GLY A 342 -5.12 8.79 -26.65
C GLY A 342 -5.91 9.32 -25.45
N ALA A 343 -7.25 9.21 -25.43
CA ALA A 343 -8.08 9.70 -24.32
C ALA A 343 -7.71 9.07 -22.97
N CYS A 344 -7.52 7.74 -22.94
CA CYS A 344 -7.10 7.01 -21.74
C CYS A 344 -5.66 7.37 -21.30
N ILE A 345 -4.79 7.74 -22.24
CA ILE A 345 -3.45 8.22 -21.96
C ILE A 345 -3.55 9.57 -21.28
N LYS A 346 -4.35 10.52 -21.78
CA LYS A 346 -4.47 11.86 -21.20
C LYS A 346 -4.94 11.86 -19.74
N VAL A 347 -5.88 10.99 -19.36
CA VAL A 347 -6.43 10.97 -17.99
C VAL A 347 -5.69 10.09 -16.99
N CYS A 348 -4.87 9.15 -17.48
CA CYS A 348 -4.02 8.35 -16.61
C CYS A 348 -2.96 9.25 -15.96
N PRO A 349 -2.83 9.27 -14.62
CA PRO A 349 -1.80 10.08 -13.96
C PRO A 349 -0.38 9.54 -14.18
N LEU A 350 -0.25 8.36 -14.78
CA LEU A 350 1.00 7.64 -15.03
C LEU A 350 1.12 7.31 -16.53
N GLU A 351 2.23 6.67 -16.91
CA GLU A 351 2.45 6.15 -18.26
C GLU A 351 1.83 4.77 -18.51
N ALA A 352 1.05 4.22 -17.55
CA ALA A 352 0.49 2.88 -17.66
C ALA A 352 -0.40 2.70 -18.89
N SER A 353 -1.37 3.61 -19.11
CA SER A 353 -2.24 3.56 -20.29
C SER A 353 -1.45 3.66 -21.60
N LYS A 354 -0.36 4.44 -21.64
CA LYS A 354 0.50 4.56 -22.84
C LYS A 354 1.16 3.21 -23.15
N GLY A 355 1.65 2.51 -22.13
CA GLY A 355 2.21 1.17 -22.29
C GLY A 355 1.16 0.13 -22.71
N LEU A 356 -0.04 0.18 -22.13
CA LEU A 356 -1.13 -0.74 -22.45
C LEU A 356 -1.64 -0.58 -23.90
N VAL A 357 -1.84 0.66 -24.36
CA VAL A 357 -2.24 0.94 -25.75
C VAL A 357 -1.15 0.45 -26.72
N ALA A 358 0.12 0.62 -26.38
CA ALA A 358 1.25 0.15 -27.19
C ALA A 358 1.53 -1.37 -27.06
N GLY A 359 0.66 -2.16 -26.38
CA GLY A 359 0.84 -3.60 -26.23
C GLY A 359 2.08 -4.02 -25.43
N LYS A 360 2.65 -3.14 -24.60
CA LYS A 360 3.85 -3.48 -23.82
C LYS A 360 3.54 -4.58 -22.81
N LYS A 361 4.40 -5.61 -22.75
CA LYS A 361 4.33 -6.67 -21.73
C LYS A 361 4.55 -6.14 -20.30
N MET A 362 5.38 -5.09 -20.17
CA MET A 362 5.71 -4.45 -18.90
C MET A 362 5.42 -2.94 -18.93
N PRO A 363 4.14 -2.52 -18.83
CA PRO A 363 3.78 -1.12 -18.75
C PRO A 363 4.19 -0.49 -17.41
N ALA A 364 4.10 0.84 -17.29
CA ALA A 364 4.29 1.52 -16.01
C ALA A 364 3.24 1.10 -14.96
N ASP A 365 3.46 1.51 -13.69
CA ASP A 365 2.56 1.22 -12.56
C ASP A 365 1.10 1.59 -12.84
N CYS A 366 0.16 0.67 -12.59
CA CYS A 366 -1.29 0.93 -12.67
C CYS A 366 -1.97 0.69 -11.31
N PHE A 367 -2.49 1.74 -10.68
CA PHE A 367 -3.15 1.67 -9.36
C PHE A 367 -4.66 1.39 -9.43
N SER A 368 -5.18 0.96 -10.58
CA SER A 368 -6.58 0.50 -10.71
C SER A 368 -7.64 1.55 -10.28
N CYS A 369 -7.40 2.82 -10.61
CA CYS A 369 -8.25 3.97 -10.22
C CYS A 369 -9.44 4.25 -11.16
N ALA A 370 -9.74 3.36 -12.11
CA ALA A 370 -10.81 3.44 -13.11
C ALA A 370 -10.85 4.64 -14.09
N ARG A 371 -9.96 5.63 -13.97
CA ARG A 371 -10.02 6.86 -14.81
C ARG A 371 -10.02 6.57 -16.31
N CYS A 372 -9.27 5.56 -16.77
CA CYS A 372 -9.21 5.18 -18.18
C CYS A 372 -10.52 4.55 -18.70
N LEU A 373 -11.24 3.81 -17.84
CA LEU A 373 -12.49 3.15 -18.22
C LEU A 373 -13.60 4.17 -18.56
N ASN A 374 -13.64 5.30 -17.85
CA ASN A 374 -14.68 6.32 -18.04
C ASN A 374 -14.52 7.20 -19.28
N VAL A 375 -13.37 7.15 -19.97
CA VAL A 375 -13.05 8.08 -21.06
C VAL A 375 -12.87 7.42 -22.42
N CYS A 376 -12.82 6.09 -22.49
CA CYS A 376 -12.63 5.37 -23.75
C CYS A 376 -13.87 5.57 -24.65
N PRO A 377 -13.78 6.23 -25.82
CA PRO A 377 -14.94 6.58 -26.65
C PRO A 377 -15.65 5.38 -27.28
N VAL A 378 -14.95 4.26 -27.39
CA VAL A 378 -15.40 3.01 -28.04
C VAL A 378 -15.45 1.83 -27.07
N ASP A 379 -15.33 2.09 -25.76
CA ASP A 379 -15.47 1.06 -24.72
C ASP A 379 -14.48 -0.15 -24.82
N ALA A 380 -13.37 0.04 -25.53
CA ALA A 380 -12.30 -0.96 -25.64
C ALA A 380 -11.55 -1.30 -24.33
N ILE A 381 -11.84 -0.63 -23.20
CA ILE A 381 -11.07 -0.79 -21.95
C ILE A 381 -11.95 -1.41 -20.87
N GLN A 382 -11.54 -2.56 -20.33
CA GLN A 382 -12.25 -3.27 -19.27
C GLN A 382 -11.30 -3.64 -18.12
N TYR A 383 -11.83 -3.71 -16.90
CA TYR A 383 -11.13 -4.30 -15.76
C TYR A 383 -11.65 -5.72 -15.58
N THR A 384 -10.88 -6.73 -15.99
CA THR A 384 -11.38 -8.10 -16.09
C THR A 384 -10.27 -9.13 -15.85
N SER A 385 -10.68 -10.39 -15.73
CA SER A 385 -9.77 -11.52 -15.56
C SER A 385 -8.95 -11.77 -16.84
N VAL A 386 -7.69 -12.20 -16.67
CA VAL A 386 -6.84 -12.67 -17.76
C VAL A 386 -7.37 -13.93 -18.44
N PHE A 387 -8.15 -14.74 -17.71
CA PHE A 387 -8.71 -15.99 -18.21
C PHE A 387 -9.95 -15.80 -19.09
N LYS A 388 -10.55 -14.59 -19.11
CA LYS A 388 -11.66 -14.31 -20.03
C LYS A 388 -11.11 -14.26 -21.46
N ILE A 389 -11.52 -15.24 -22.28
CA ILE A 389 -11.20 -15.35 -23.71
C ILE A 389 -12.23 -14.52 -24.49
N GLY A 390 -11.77 -13.59 -25.32
CA GLY A 390 -12.61 -12.57 -25.96
C GLY A 390 -13.10 -11.53 -24.96
N LEU A 391 -12.77 -10.26 -25.18
CA LEU A 391 -13.45 -9.18 -24.48
C LEU A 391 -14.85 -9.10 -25.10
N THR A 392 -15.79 -9.84 -24.50
CA THR A 392 -17.17 -9.94 -24.99
C THR A 392 -17.70 -8.56 -25.37
N LYS A 393 -18.01 -8.38 -26.67
CA LYS A 393 -18.93 -7.34 -27.12
C LYS A 393 -20.17 -7.47 -26.27
N CYS A 394 -20.47 -6.47 -25.46
CA CYS A 394 -21.84 -6.30 -25.00
C CYS A 394 -22.60 -5.88 -26.25
N SER A 395 -23.30 -6.84 -26.87
CA SER A 395 -24.22 -6.57 -27.96
C SER A 395 -25.13 -5.42 -27.56
N THR A 396 -25.17 -4.43 -28.44
CA THR A 396 -26.01 -3.21 -28.41
C THR A 396 -27.43 -3.44 -27.98
#